data_AF-A0A5S3XTC2-F1
#
_entry.id   AF-A0A5S3XTC2-F1
#
_cell.length_a   1.000
_cell.length_b   1.000
_cell.length_c   1.000
_cell.angle_alpha   90.00
_cell.angle_beta   90.00
_cell.angle_gamma   90.00
#
_symmetry.space_group_name_H-M   'P 1'
#
loop_
_entity.id
_entity.type
_entity.pdbx_description
1 polymer ?
#
loop_
_entity_poly.entity_id
_entity_poly.type
_entity_poly.pdbx_seq_one_letter_code
_entity_poly.pdbx_strand_id
1 'polypeptide(L)'
;MKLLSIPLLLLLTACNSSPELISKDRCGTEDWKSLGYKTALNKKSVKEFDSVKLICGQKVAANVQELFVDGYSDGLIKYCTYETGFNTGKQGLALGKFCPPELQKNMMLGYRRGKQLRDQNQLYIEEEKRISQGLTTQNGLGNQ
;
A
#
# COMPACT_ATOMS: atom_id res chain seq x y z
N MET A 1 -42.77 -11.07 -31.67
CA MET A 1 -41.88 -11.17 -30.49
C MET A 1 -40.58 -11.79 -30.94
N LYS A 2 -39.49 -11.01 -31.04
CA LYS A 2 -38.13 -11.54 -31.15
C LYS A 2 -37.34 -10.96 -29.98
N LEU A 3 -36.82 -11.88 -29.17
CA LEU A 3 -36.11 -11.60 -27.93
C LEU A 3 -34.82 -10.81 -28.18
N LEU A 4 -34.64 -9.85 -27.27
CA LEU A 4 -33.38 -9.29 -26.76
C LEU A 4 -32.14 -10.17 -26.99
N SER A 5 -31.10 -9.55 -27.56
CA SER A 5 -29.72 -9.93 -27.27
C SER A 5 -28.85 -8.68 -27.39
N ILE A 6 -28.65 -7.99 -26.26
CA ILE A 6 -27.65 -6.91 -26.13
C ILE A 6 -26.38 -7.60 -25.64
N PRO A 7 -25.33 -7.73 -26.45
CA PRO A 7 -24.04 -8.14 -25.90
C PRO A 7 -23.46 -6.91 -25.21
N LEU A 8 -23.65 -6.84 -23.89
CA LEU A 8 -22.94 -5.91 -23.03
C LEU A 8 -21.47 -6.36 -22.98
N LEU A 9 -20.71 -5.93 -23.97
CA LEU A 9 -19.27 -6.13 -24.04
C LEU A 9 -18.62 -5.20 -23.00
N LEU A 10 -18.45 -5.72 -21.78
CA LEU A 10 -17.69 -5.09 -20.71
C LEU A 10 -16.22 -4.96 -21.13
N LEU A 11 -15.87 -3.81 -21.69
CA LEU A 11 -14.50 -3.34 -21.84
C LEU A 11 -13.94 -2.96 -20.47
N LEU A 12 -13.59 -3.97 -19.67
CA LEU A 12 -12.73 -3.78 -18.49
C LEU A 12 -11.31 -3.51 -18.98
N THR A 13 -11.05 -2.26 -19.37
CA THR A 13 -9.68 -1.77 -19.52
C THR A 13 -9.10 -1.63 -18.13
N ALA A 14 -8.40 -2.67 -17.68
CA ALA A 14 -7.55 -2.59 -16.51
C ALA A 14 -6.44 -1.57 -16.83
N CYS A 15 -6.55 -0.37 -16.29
CA CYS A 15 -5.47 0.60 -16.32
C CYS A 15 -4.35 0.06 -15.42
N ASN A 16 -3.49 -0.76 -16.01
CA ASN A 16 -2.31 -1.30 -15.34
C ASN A 16 -1.32 -0.14 -15.21
N SER A 17 -1.38 0.58 -14.09
CA SER A 17 -0.34 1.53 -13.71
C SER A 17 0.92 0.72 -13.47
N SER A 18 1.72 0.52 -14.51
CA SER A 18 3.03 -0.12 -14.36
C SER A 18 3.83 0.67 -13.33
N PRO A 19 4.59 0.00 -12.44
CA PRO A 19 5.46 0.69 -11.51
C PRO A 19 6.37 1.61 -12.33
N GLU A 20 6.29 2.90 -12.02
CA GLU A 20 6.92 4.01 -12.74
C GLU A 20 8.45 3.91 -12.55
N LEU A 21 9.07 2.97 -13.27
CA LEU A 21 10.51 2.85 -13.42
C LEU A 21 10.96 3.94 -14.39
N ILE A 22 11.93 4.74 -13.96
CA ILE A 22 12.57 5.73 -14.83
C ILE A 22 13.23 5.01 -16.02
N SER A 23 13.13 5.59 -17.21
CA SER A 23 13.78 5.10 -18.43
C SER A 23 14.71 6.17 -19.02
N LYS A 24 15.67 5.75 -19.86
CA LYS A 24 16.74 6.63 -20.38
C LYS A 24 16.21 7.85 -21.15
N ASP A 25 15.10 7.70 -21.84
CA ASP A 25 14.43 8.74 -22.62
C ASP A 25 13.78 9.82 -21.75
N ARG A 26 13.41 9.51 -20.50
CA ARG A 26 12.77 10.48 -19.59
C ARG A 26 13.75 11.33 -18.78
N CYS A 27 15.04 11.00 -18.80
CA CYS A 27 16.06 11.69 -18.01
C CYS A 27 16.17 13.21 -18.26
N GLY A 28 15.61 13.73 -19.37
CA GLY A 28 15.58 15.17 -19.66
C GLY A 28 14.23 15.85 -19.43
N THR A 29 13.16 15.09 -19.20
CA THR A 29 11.77 15.59 -19.12
C THR A 29 11.06 15.20 -17.82
N GLU A 30 11.70 14.37 -16.99
CA GLU A 30 11.14 13.90 -15.73
C GLU A 30 10.99 15.03 -14.70
N ASP A 31 9.85 15.04 -14.00
CA ASP A 31 9.67 15.85 -12.81
C ASP A 31 10.23 15.10 -11.61
N TRP A 32 11.47 15.43 -11.26
CA TRP A 32 12.21 14.76 -10.20
C TRP A 32 11.56 14.86 -8.83
N LYS A 33 10.92 16.01 -8.53
CA LYS A 33 10.20 16.21 -7.26
C LYS A 33 8.97 15.31 -7.21
N SER A 34 8.18 15.29 -8.28
CA SER A 34 7.02 14.39 -8.39
C SER A 34 7.42 12.91 -8.33
N LEU A 35 8.52 12.53 -9.00
CA LEU A 35 9.05 11.17 -8.94
C LEU A 35 9.43 10.77 -7.51
N GLY A 36 10.12 11.64 -6.77
CA GLY A 36 10.45 11.44 -5.36
C GLY A 36 9.20 11.25 -4.51
N TYR A 37 8.22 12.14 -4.65
CA TYR A 37 6.94 12.10 -3.94
C TYR A 37 6.21 10.77 -4.16
N LYS A 38 6.04 10.36 -5.42
CA LYS A 38 5.41 9.08 -5.77
C LYS A 38 6.20 7.88 -5.26
N THR A 39 7.53 7.94 -5.26
CA THR A 39 8.39 6.88 -4.73
C THR A 39 8.10 6.61 -3.26
N ALA A 40 7.98 7.66 -2.45
CA ALA A 40 7.60 7.54 -1.04
C ALA A 40 6.18 6.95 -0.87
N LEU A 41 5.20 7.43 -1.64
CA LEU A 41 3.83 6.90 -1.59
C LEU A 41 3.73 5.43 -2.00
N ASN A 42 4.59 5.00 -2.91
CA ASN A 42 4.73 3.60 -3.34
C ASN A 42 5.51 2.74 -2.36
N LYS A 43 5.82 3.25 -1.15
CA LYS A 43 6.49 2.52 -0.06
C LYS A 43 7.90 2.05 -0.44
N LYS A 44 8.53 2.72 -1.39
CA LYS A 44 9.90 2.42 -1.83
C LYS A 44 10.91 3.24 -1.02
N SER A 45 12.13 2.72 -0.92
CA SER A 45 13.24 3.41 -0.23
C SER A 45 13.71 4.63 -1.04
N VAL A 46 14.21 5.66 -0.35
CA VAL A 46 14.91 6.80 -0.99
C VAL A 46 16.08 6.34 -1.87
N LYS A 47 16.66 5.17 -1.59
CA LYS A 47 17.70 4.51 -2.39
C LYS A 47 17.26 4.18 -3.81
N GLU A 48 15.97 4.23 -4.13
CA GLU A 48 15.49 4.12 -5.52
C GLU A 48 16.12 5.20 -6.43
N PHE A 49 16.59 6.31 -5.86
CA PHE A 49 17.36 7.31 -6.60
C PHE A 49 18.68 6.76 -7.19
N ASP A 50 19.25 5.70 -6.62
CA ASP A 50 20.45 5.07 -7.19
C ASP A 50 20.16 4.50 -8.59
N SER A 51 18.93 4.01 -8.82
CA SER A 51 18.48 3.59 -10.16
C SER A 51 18.43 4.77 -11.15
N VAL A 52 18.04 5.96 -10.69
CA VAL A 52 18.08 7.18 -11.52
C VAL A 52 19.52 7.49 -11.95
N LYS A 53 20.47 7.42 -11.02
CA LYS A 53 21.90 7.62 -11.31
C LYS A 53 22.43 6.59 -12.32
N LEU A 54 22.06 5.32 -12.16
CA LEU A 54 22.48 4.25 -13.06
C LEU A 54 21.92 4.40 -14.48
N ILE A 55 20.65 4.78 -14.59
CA ILE A 55 19.94 4.84 -15.88
C ILE A 55 20.31 6.11 -16.65
N CYS A 56 20.31 7.26 -15.98
CA CYS A 56 20.53 8.56 -16.60
C CYS A 56 22.03 8.96 -16.64
N GLY A 57 22.87 8.35 -15.80
CA GLY A 57 24.31 8.57 -15.78
C GLY A 57 24.70 10.03 -15.49
N GLN A 58 25.79 10.49 -16.12
CA GLN A 58 26.29 11.87 -15.97
C GLN A 58 25.35 12.95 -16.54
N LYS A 59 24.26 12.57 -17.22
CA LYS A 59 23.29 13.53 -17.78
C LYS A 59 22.34 14.12 -16.74
N VAL A 60 22.35 13.58 -15.52
CA VAL A 60 21.52 14.07 -14.41
C VAL A 60 22.10 15.39 -13.90
N ALA A 61 21.31 16.47 -13.95
CA ALA A 61 21.74 17.76 -13.43
C ALA A 61 22.02 17.70 -11.92
N ALA A 62 22.93 18.55 -11.43
CA ALA A 62 23.44 18.49 -10.07
C ALA A 62 22.34 18.62 -8.98
N ASN A 63 21.27 19.38 -9.27
CA ASN A 63 20.15 19.62 -8.36
C ASN A 63 19.10 18.50 -8.35
N VAL A 64 19.18 17.50 -9.24
CA VAL A 64 18.15 16.46 -9.37
C VAL A 64 18.02 15.61 -8.11
N GLN A 65 19.13 15.31 -7.44
CA GLN A 65 19.09 14.56 -6.19
C GLN A 65 18.33 15.33 -5.11
N GLU A 66 18.57 16.64 -5.01
CA GLU A 66 17.89 17.50 -4.04
C GLU A 66 16.38 17.57 -4.33
N LEU A 67 16.00 17.79 -5.60
CA LEU A 67 14.59 17.80 -6.01
C LEU A 67 13.88 16.48 -5.70
N PHE A 68 14.53 15.34 -5.98
CA PHE A 68 13.97 14.03 -5.67
C PHE A 68 13.80 13.83 -4.17
N VAL A 69 14.82 14.17 -3.36
CA VAL A 69 14.77 14.01 -1.90
C VAL A 69 13.74 14.93 -1.27
N ASP A 70 13.60 16.15 -1.77
CA ASP A 70 12.57 17.11 -1.34
C ASP A 70 11.16 16.54 -1.57
N GLY A 71 10.87 16.09 -2.80
CA GLY A 71 9.61 15.43 -3.09
C GLY A 71 9.38 14.15 -2.29
N TYR A 72 10.42 13.34 -2.12
CA TYR A 72 10.34 12.12 -1.29
C TYR A 72 9.97 12.45 0.16
N SER A 73 10.53 13.52 0.71
CA SER A 73 10.22 14.00 2.06
C SER A 73 8.76 14.44 2.17
N ASP A 74 8.24 15.19 1.19
CA ASP A 74 6.82 15.56 1.10
C ASP A 74 5.92 14.31 1.05
N GLY A 75 6.33 13.28 0.29
CA GLY A 75 5.60 12.02 0.18
C GLY A 75 5.60 11.22 1.48
N LEU A 76 6.70 11.24 2.24
CA LEU A 76 6.76 10.63 3.57
C LEU A 76 5.83 11.30 4.56
N ILE A 77 5.71 12.63 4.54
CA ILE A 77 4.75 13.36 5.39
C ILE A 77 3.32 12.89 5.10
N LYS A 78 2.99 12.66 3.82
CA LYS A 78 1.67 12.15 3.41
C LYS A 78 1.44 10.69 3.78
N TYR A 79 2.46 9.84 3.69
CA TYR A 79 2.34 8.39 3.91
C TYR A 79 2.45 7.98 5.37
N CYS A 80 3.43 8.53 6.10
CA CYS A 80 3.80 8.14 7.46
C CYS A 80 2.87 8.74 8.52
N THR A 81 1.59 8.40 8.43
CA THR A 81 0.53 8.93 9.30
C THR A 81 -0.01 7.86 10.26
N TYR A 82 -0.71 8.31 11.30
CA TYR A 82 -1.43 7.43 12.21
C TYR A 82 -2.39 6.50 11.46
N GLU A 83 -3.18 7.05 10.53
CA GLU A 83 -4.22 6.36 9.78
C GLU A 83 -3.64 5.26 8.88
N THR A 84 -2.52 5.54 8.21
CA THR A 84 -1.81 4.54 7.40
C THR A 84 -1.31 3.42 8.30
N GLY A 85 -0.72 3.75 9.44
CA GLY A 85 -0.32 2.77 10.45
C GLY A 85 -1.48 1.90 10.91
N PHE A 86 -2.57 2.53 11.35
CA PHE A 86 -3.80 1.87 11.82
C PHE A 86 -4.38 0.91 10.80
N ASN A 87 -4.52 1.35 9.55
CA ASN A 87 -5.04 0.49 8.50
C ASN A 87 -4.09 -0.68 8.19
N THR A 88 -2.77 -0.43 8.17
CA THR A 88 -1.77 -1.49 7.96
C THR A 88 -1.84 -2.56 9.05
N GLY A 89 -1.91 -2.14 10.32
CA GLY A 89 -2.02 -3.05 11.47
C GLY A 89 -3.34 -3.82 11.48
N LYS A 90 -4.45 -3.15 11.17
CA LYS A 90 -5.78 -3.76 11.04
C LYS A 90 -5.82 -4.84 9.94
N GLN A 91 -5.11 -4.63 8.84
CA GLN A 91 -4.97 -5.60 7.76
C GLN A 91 -4.00 -6.75 8.09
N GLY A 92 -3.21 -6.64 9.17
CA GLY A 92 -2.19 -7.63 9.52
C GLY A 92 -0.96 -7.59 8.62
N LEU A 93 -0.73 -6.49 7.92
CA LEU A 93 0.44 -6.29 7.06
C LEU A 93 1.66 -5.87 7.89
N ALA A 94 2.86 -6.11 7.36
CA ALA A 94 4.09 -5.61 7.96
C ALA A 94 4.21 -4.10 7.76
N LEU A 95 4.67 -3.39 8.80
CA LEU A 95 4.98 -1.97 8.70
C LEU A 95 6.41 -1.77 8.15
N GLY A 96 6.54 -0.93 7.12
CA GLY A 96 7.85 -0.57 6.59
C GLY A 96 8.67 0.29 7.57
N LYS A 97 10.00 0.21 7.48
CA LYS A 97 10.95 0.96 8.31
C LYS A 97 11.69 2.05 7.51
N PHE A 98 10.93 2.88 6.79
CA PHE A 98 11.48 3.96 5.95
C PHE A 98 10.96 5.35 6.35
N CYS A 99 10.04 5.42 7.31
CA CYS A 99 9.58 6.70 7.87
C CYS A 99 10.66 7.31 8.77
N PRO A 100 10.92 8.63 8.68
CA PRO A 100 11.76 9.35 9.63
C PRO A 100 11.26 9.19 11.07
N PRO A 101 12.13 9.23 12.09
CA PRO A 101 11.75 8.97 13.49
C PRO A 101 10.55 9.80 13.98
N GLU A 102 10.51 11.08 13.59
CA GLU A 102 9.46 12.04 13.95
C GLU A 102 8.07 11.54 13.52
N LEU A 103 7.96 11.08 12.26
CA LEU A 103 6.70 10.58 11.68
C LEU A 103 6.41 9.14 12.09
N GLN A 104 7.47 8.34 12.26
CA GLN A 104 7.37 6.92 12.60
C GLN A 104 6.66 6.71 13.93
N LYS A 105 6.88 7.56 14.93
CA LYS A 105 6.24 7.43 16.24
C LYS A 105 4.71 7.40 16.15
N ASN A 106 4.13 8.32 15.38
CA ASN A 106 2.68 8.40 15.24
C ASN A 106 2.10 7.24 14.41
N MET A 107 2.77 6.89 13.30
CA MET A 107 2.40 5.74 12.50
C MET A 107 2.45 4.42 13.30
N MET A 108 3.48 4.23 14.13
CA MET A 108 3.62 3.07 15.01
C MET A 108 2.51 2.97 16.06
N LEU A 109 2.06 4.12 16.58
CA LEU A 109 0.92 4.16 17.49
C LEU A 109 -0.35 3.64 16.80
N GLY A 110 -0.64 4.16 15.61
CA GLY A 110 -1.75 3.68 14.78
C GLY A 110 -1.63 2.19 14.49
N TYR A 111 -0.45 1.73 14.06
CA TYR A 111 -0.18 0.32 13.77
C TYR A 111 -0.53 -0.61 14.92
N ARG A 112 -0.06 -0.30 16.14
CA ARG A 112 -0.37 -1.08 17.34
C ARG A 112 -1.88 -1.12 17.61
N ARG A 113 -2.56 0.02 17.46
CA ARG A 113 -4.00 0.10 17.69
C ARG A 113 -4.80 -0.70 16.65
N GLY A 114 -4.40 -0.63 15.38
CA GLY A 114 -5.01 -1.42 14.31
C GLY A 114 -4.81 -2.92 14.53
N LYS A 115 -3.60 -3.33 14.92
CA LYS A 115 -3.31 -4.73 15.25
C LYS A 115 -4.16 -5.23 16.41
N GLN A 116 -4.27 -4.46 17.50
CA GLN A 116 -5.13 -4.82 18.63
C GLN A 116 -6.58 -5.04 18.20
N LEU A 117 -7.13 -4.16 17.34
CA LEU A 117 -8.48 -4.32 16.82
C LEU A 117 -8.63 -5.60 15.98
N ARG A 118 -7.64 -5.89 15.12
CA ARG A 118 -7.63 -7.14 14.34
C ARG A 118 -7.64 -8.35 15.27
N ASP A 119 -6.78 -8.38 16.28
CA ASP A 119 -6.66 -9.50 17.21
C ASP A 119 -7.97 -9.70 18.00
N GLN A 120 -8.61 -8.62 18.44
CA GLN A 120 -9.93 -8.67 19.08
C GLN A 120 -11.02 -9.23 18.16
N ASN A 121 -11.07 -8.77 16.90
CA ASN A 121 -12.04 -9.27 15.93
C ASN A 121 -11.82 -10.75 15.59
N GLN A 122 -10.56 -11.21 15.57
CA GLN A 122 -10.25 -12.63 15.35
C GLN A 122 -10.79 -13.50 16.48
N LEU A 123 -10.59 -13.11 17.74
CA LEU A 123 -11.14 -13.82 18.89
C LEU A 123 -12.67 -13.90 18.84
N TYR A 124 -13.33 -12.81 18.45
CA TYR A 124 -14.78 -12.79 18.27
C TYR A 124 -15.25 -13.79 17.20
N ILE A 125 -14.61 -13.78 16.02
CA ILE A 125 -14.94 -14.70 14.92
C ILE A 125 -14.67 -16.16 15.30
N GLU A 126 -13.60 -16.42 16.06
CA GLU A 126 -13.28 -17.76 16.56
C GLU A 126 -14.33 -18.28 17.53
N GLU A 127 -14.82 -17.42 18.43
CA GLU A 127 -15.88 -17.78 19.36
C GLU A 127 -17.20 -18.08 18.64
N GLU A 128 -17.60 -17.25 17.68
CA GLU A 128 -18.79 -17.52 16.86
C GLU A 128 -18.70 -18.85 16.11
N LYS A 129 -17.51 -19.18 15.58
CA LYS A 129 -17.27 -20.47 14.92
C LYS A 129 -17.43 -21.64 15.90
N ARG A 130 -16.90 -21.53 17.11
CA ARG A 130 -17.02 -22.57 18.15
C ARG A 130 -18.48 -22.81 18.53
N ILE A 131 -19.24 -21.74 18.74
CA ILE A 131 -20.68 -21.82 19.05
C ILE A 131 -21.44 -22.49 17.90
N SER A 132 -21.20 -22.06 16.65
CA SER A 132 -21.85 -22.64 15.47
C SER A 132 -21.53 -24.13 15.31
N GLN A 133 -20.27 -24.53 15.46
CA GLN A 133 -19.87 -25.94 15.40
C GLN A 133 -20.55 -26.77 16.49
N GLY A 134 -20.59 -26.28 17.73
CA GLY A 134 -21.27 -26.96 18.84
C GLY A 134 -22.75 -27.22 18.55
N LEU A 135 -23.46 -26.23 17.99
CA LEU A 135 -24.87 -26.37 17.60
C LEU A 135 -25.06 -27.43 16.49
N THR A 136 -24.16 -27.46 15.49
CA THR A 136 -24.24 -28.49 14.44
C THR A 136 -24.00 -29.90 14.98
N THR A 137 -23.09 -30.07 15.93
CA THR A 137 -22.81 -31.37 16.57
C THR A 137 -23.99 -31.84 17.41
N GLN A 138 -24.63 -30.96 18.19
CA GLN A 138 -25.81 -31.31 18.99
C GLN A 138 -27.00 -31.73 18.12
N ASN A 139 -27.28 -30.98 17.04
CA ASN A 139 -28.37 -31.32 16.13
C ASN A 139 -28.13 -32.64 15.36
N GLY A 140 -26.86 -33.04 15.16
CA GLY A 140 -26.50 -34.33 14.57
C GLY A 140 -26.68 -35.53 15.51
N LEU A 141 -26.52 -35.32 16.82
CA LEU A 141 -26.68 -36.37 17.85
C LEU A 141 -28.14 -36.62 18.23
N GLY A 142 -29.05 -35.66 18.00
CA GLY A 142 -30.49 -35.79 18.28
C GLY A 142 -31.30 -36.46 17.15
N ASN A 143 -30.67 -36.81 16.03
CA ASN A 143 -31.31 -37.45 14.87
C ASN A 143 -30.98 -38.96 14.74
N GLN A 144 -30.54 -39.61 15.84
CA GLN A 144 -30.39 -41.06 15.97
C GLN A 144 -31.35 -41.59 17.02
#